data_AF-A0A395YHC6-F1
#
_entry.id   AF-A0A395YHC6-F1
#
_cell.length_a   1.000
_cell.length_b   1.000
_cell.length_c   1.000
_cell.angle_alpha   90.00
_cell.angle_beta   90.00
_cell.angle_gamma   90.00
#
_symmetry.space_group_name_H-M   'P 1'
#
loop_
_entity.id
_entity.type
_entity.pdbx_description
1 polymer ?
#
loop_
_entity_poly.entity_id
_entity_poly.type
_entity_poly.pdbx_seq_one_letter_code
_entity_poly.pdbx_strand_id
1 'polypeptide(L)'
;MLKPRKSYASKGIEKISNKMEFEFFKKRQGKQFMAQKIVGDVEHEYTAATFGFGDGTCIKPIILKRKLSQEGATAKARVVDILQIEQNIYRMVELLKPIGPTNFQFRCDNDEYLLLETNPRISSSTSLRTAFGYNESEMCIEYFIEHKRPAEAIIRKGSAVRYIADYVKLE
;
A
#
# COMPACT_ATOMS: atom_id res chain seq x y z
N MET A 1 17.83 4.11 6.92
CA MET A 1 17.09 5.11 6.13
C MET A 1 16.46 6.11 7.07
N LEU A 2 16.55 7.40 6.75
CA LEU A 2 15.84 8.47 7.45
C LEU A 2 14.57 8.83 6.70
N LYS A 3 13.48 9.02 7.43
CA LYS A 3 12.19 9.45 6.90
C LYS A 3 11.66 10.63 7.72
N PRO A 4 10.99 11.62 7.11
CA PRO A 4 10.24 12.60 7.85
C PRO A 4 9.08 11.91 8.58
N ARG A 5 8.70 12.42 9.76
CA ARG A 5 7.54 11.90 10.51
C ARG A 5 6.21 12.13 9.80
N LYS A 6 6.16 13.14 8.93
CA LYS A 6 5.01 13.49 8.09
C LYS A 6 5.51 13.76 6.68
N SER A 7 5.08 12.97 5.71
CA SER A 7 5.46 13.13 4.31
C SER A 7 4.45 12.41 3.40
N TYR A 8 4.65 12.50 2.09
CA TYR A 8 3.91 11.82 1.04
C TYR A 8 4.83 11.53 -0.15
N ALA A 9 4.46 10.57 -0.99
CA ALA A 9 5.18 10.22 -2.24
C ALA A 9 6.70 10.06 -2.05
N SER A 10 7.11 9.43 -0.94
CA SER A 10 8.52 9.21 -0.59
C SER A 10 9.40 10.47 -0.50
N LYS A 11 8.80 11.67 -0.37
CA LYS A 11 9.55 12.93 -0.27
C LYS A 11 10.35 13.01 1.04
N GLY A 12 11.60 13.46 0.93
CA GLY A 12 12.49 13.67 2.08
C GLY A 12 13.05 12.39 2.70
N ILE A 13 12.91 11.25 2.03
CA ILE A 13 13.52 9.98 2.44
C ILE A 13 14.98 9.95 2.01
N GLU A 14 15.87 9.62 2.93
CA GLU A 14 17.30 9.56 2.68
C GLU A 14 17.86 8.18 3.03
N LYS A 15 18.56 7.56 2.07
CA LYS A 15 19.33 6.34 2.34
C LYS A 15 20.64 6.75 3.00
N ILE A 16 20.93 6.13 4.14
CA ILE A 16 22.08 6.46 4.97
C ILE A 16 22.95 5.21 5.06
N SER A 17 24.21 5.33 4.68
CA SER A 17 25.19 4.25 4.62
C SER A 17 26.31 4.43 5.64
N ASN A 18 26.48 5.64 6.19
CA ASN A 18 27.54 5.94 7.15
C ASN A 18 27.13 7.06 8.14
N LYS A 19 27.95 7.24 9.17
CA LYS A 19 27.73 8.23 10.24
C LYS A 19 27.76 9.68 9.73
N MET A 20 28.59 9.98 8.72
CA MET A 20 28.71 11.34 8.19
C MET A 20 27.43 11.78 7.50
N GLU A 21 26.86 10.92 6.64
CA GLU A 21 25.55 11.13 6.02
C GLU A 21 24.46 11.27 7.07
N PHE A 22 24.45 10.41 8.09
CA PHE A 22 23.47 10.48 9.17
C PHE A 22 23.46 11.86 9.85
N GLU A 23 24.62 12.36 10.28
CA GLU A 23 24.71 13.66 10.96
C GLU A 23 24.34 14.84 10.03
N PHE A 24 24.72 14.77 8.74
CA PHE A 24 24.33 15.77 7.75
C PHE A 24 22.80 15.86 7.60
N PHE A 25 22.14 14.73 7.34
CA PHE A 25 20.69 14.71 7.11
C PHE A 25 19.89 14.94 8.39
N LYS A 26 20.39 14.48 9.54
CA LYS A 26 19.81 14.79 10.86
C LYS A 26 19.80 16.30 11.10
N LYS A 27 20.90 17.00 10.83
CA LYS A 27 20.96 18.47 10.97
C LYS A 27 19.98 19.17 10.02
N ARG A 28 19.86 18.67 8.78
CA ARG A 28 18.94 19.21 7.76
C ARG A 28 17.46 18.99 8.09
N GLN A 29 17.08 17.83 8.62
CA GLN A 29 15.69 17.48 8.93
C GLN A 29 15.23 17.96 10.33
N GLY A 30 16.16 18.38 11.19
CA GLY A 30 15.84 18.85 12.55
C GLY A 30 15.29 17.74 13.43
N LYS A 31 14.20 17.99 14.18
CA LYS A 31 13.59 17.03 15.12
C LYS A 31 12.48 16.17 14.50
N GLN A 32 12.10 16.39 13.25
CA GLN A 32 10.89 15.81 12.63
C GLN A 32 11.19 14.61 11.72
N PHE A 33 12.12 13.75 12.13
CA PHE A 33 12.46 12.54 11.38
C PHE A 33 12.40 11.29 12.27
N MET A 34 12.47 10.13 11.61
CA MET A 34 12.69 8.83 12.22
C MET A 34 13.74 8.07 11.41
N ALA A 35 14.47 7.18 12.09
CA ALA A 35 15.37 6.24 11.45
C ALA A 35 14.70 4.86 11.43
N GLN A 36 14.81 4.16 10.30
CA GLN A 36 14.40 2.77 10.19
C GLN A 36 15.43 1.96 9.40
N LYS A 37 15.50 0.65 9.71
CA LYS A 37 16.23 -0.33 8.90
C LYS A 37 15.64 -0.34 7.49
N ILE A 38 16.50 -0.49 6.48
CA ILE A 38 16.07 -0.82 5.12
C ILE A 38 15.90 -2.34 5.11
N VAL A 39 14.69 -2.81 4.82
CA VAL A 39 14.31 -4.22 4.87
C VAL A 39 13.92 -4.72 3.48
N GLY A 40 14.23 -5.98 3.20
CA GLY A 40 13.91 -6.64 1.94
C GLY A 40 14.50 -5.96 0.71
N ASP A 41 14.02 -6.38 -0.45
CA ASP A 41 14.43 -5.87 -1.76
C ASP A 41 13.26 -5.27 -2.54
N VAL A 42 13.53 -4.84 -3.78
CA VAL A 42 12.54 -4.22 -4.67
C VAL A 42 11.67 -5.23 -5.40
N GLU A 43 12.07 -6.49 -5.47
CA GLU A 43 11.32 -7.57 -6.11
C GLU A 43 10.28 -8.18 -5.16
N HIS A 44 10.48 -8.06 -3.85
CA HIS A 44 9.63 -8.58 -2.79
C HIS A 44 8.84 -7.49 -2.05
N GLU A 45 8.21 -6.60 -2.82
CA GLU A 45 7.31 -5.58 -2.30
C GLU A 45 5.84 -5.93 -2.60
N TYR A 46 4.98 -5.67 -1.62
CA TYR A 46 3.56 -6.03 -1.68
C TYR A 46 2.70 -4.84 -1.30
N THR A 47 1.57 -4.70 -1.98
CA THR A 47 0.50 -3.76 -1.59
C THR A 47 -0.79 -4.55 -1.44
N ALA A 48 -1.37 -4.46 -0.27
CA ALA A 48 -2.62 -5.11 0.07
C ALA A 48 -3.67 -4.06 0.40
N ALA A 49 -4.93 -4.34 0.13
CA ALA A 49 -6.03 -3.54 0.64
C ALA A 49 -7.14 -4.39 1.19
N THR A 50 -7.84 -3.78 2.13
CA THR A 50 -9.08 -4.25 2.70
C THR A 50 -10.04 -3.07 2.83
N PHE A 51 -11.33 -3.36 3.02
CA PHE A 51 -12.32 -2.38 3.43
C PHE A 51 -12.72 -2.66 4.89
N GLY A 52 -12.38 -1.76 5.81
CA GLY A 52 -12.69 -1.91 7.22
C GLY A 52 -14.07 -1.36 7.58
N PHE A 53 -14.75 -2.00 8.55
CA PHE A 53 -16.08 -1.60 8.99
C PHE A 53 -16.10 -0.77 10.28
N GLY A 54 -14.94 -0.50 10.89
CA GLY A 54 -14.84 0.23 12.16
C GLY A 54 -15.17 -0.58 13.43
N ASP A 55 -15.62 -1.83 13.27
CA ASP A 55 -15.93 -2.75 14.37
C ASP A 55 -14.83 -3.80 14.62
N GLY A 56 -13.71 -3.69 13.90
CA GLY A 56 -12.63 -4.67 13.92
C GLY A 56 -12.78 -5.78 12.88
N THR A 57 -13.83 -5.75 12.05
CA THR A 57 -14.01 -6.63 10.90
C THR A 57 -13.75 -5.89 9.59
N CYS A 58 -13.49 -6.65 8.53
CA CYS A 58 -13.22 -6.12 7.20
C CYS A 58 -13.49 -7.15 6.10
N ILE A 59 -13.59 -6.69 4.86
CA ILE A 59 -13.63 -7.55 3.66
C ILE A 59 -12.30 -8.31 3.52
N LYS A 60 -12.34 -9.53 2.97
CA LYS A 60 -11.12 -10.28 2.65
C LYS A 60 -10.10 -9.42 1.88
N PRO A 61 -8.83 -9.33 2.30
CA PRO A 61 -7.86 -8.48 1.63
C PRO A 61 -7.51 -8.98 0.22
N ILE A 62 -7.31 -8.06 -0.72
CA ILE A 62 -6.60 -8.32 -1.98
C ILE A 62 -5.13 -7.99 -1.83
N ILE A 63 -4.25 -8.92 -2.21
CA ILE A 63 -2.79 -8.77 -2.09
C ILE A 63 -2.16 -8.77 -3.49
N LEU A 64 -1.37 -7.74 -3.77
CA LEU A 64 -0.60 -7.63 -5.01
C LEU A 64 0.89 -7.66 -4.68
N LYS A 65 1.64 -8.62 -5.26
CA LYS A 65 3.10 -8.50 -5.40
C LYS A 65 3.35 -7.47 -6.49
N ARG A 66 4.13 -6.42 -6.21
CA ARG A 66 4.26 -5.27 -7.11
C ARG A 66 5.71 -4.87 -7.39
N LYS A 67 5.89 -4.21 -8.53
CA LYS A 67 7.09 -3.43 -8.85
C LYS A 67 6.68 -2.00 -9.13
N LEU A 68 7.36 -1.04 -8.47
CA LEU A 68 7.09 0.38 -8.64
C LEU A 68 7.74 0.94 -9.92
N SER A 69 7.11 1.95 -10.53
CA SER A 69 7.74 2.82 -11.52
C SER A 69 8.75 3.74 -10.83
N GLN A 70 9.55 4.46 -11.62
CA GLN A 70 10.45 5.50 -11.09
C GLN A 70 9.69 6.61 -10.34
N GLU A 71 8.42 6.82 -10.66
CA GLU A 71 7.52 7.80 -10.02
C GLU A 71 6.85 7.27 -8.73
N GLY A 72 7.13 6.03 -8.33
CA GLY A 72 6.60 5.44 -7.09
C GLY A 72 5.17 4.89 -7.21
N ALA A 73 4.59 4.82 -8.41
CA ALA A 73 3.31 4.15 -8.65
C ALA A 73 3.52 2.67 -9.00
N THR A 74 2.51 1.81 -8.83
CA THR A 74 2.62 0.40 -9.24
C THR A 74 2.66 0.28 -10.77
N ALA A 75 3.80 -0.20 -11.30
CA ALA A 75 4.01 -0.42 -12.74
C ALA A 75 3.64 -1.85 -13.16
N LYS A 76 4.00 -2.84 -12.34
CA LYS A 76 3.65 -4.25 -12.56
C LYS A 76 3.07 -4.81 -11.27
N ALA A 77 2.04 -5.63 -11.38
CA ALA A 77 1.41 -6.29 -10.25
C ALA A 77 1.01 -7.73 -10.60
N ARG A 78 1.02 -8.62 -9.61
CA ARG A 78 0.43 -9.95 -9.69
C ARG A 78 -0.40 -10.18 -8.43
N VAL A 79 -1.62 -10.66 -8.61
CA VAL A 79 -2.47 -11.13 -7.51
C VAL A 79 -1.84 -12.37 -6.90
N VAL A 80 -1.61 -12.34 -5.60
CA VAL A 80 -0.99 -13.43 -4.84
C VAL A 80 -1.80 -13.72 -3.59
N ASP A 81 -1.75 -14.96 -3.12
CA ASP A 81 -2.36 -15.36 -1.86
C ASP A 81 -1.21 -15.62 -0.87
N ILE A 82 -1.09 -14.79 0.17
CA ILE A 82 -0.03 -14.91 1.19
C ILE A 82 -0.67 -14.84 2.56
N LEU A 83 -0.83 -16.02 3.18
CA LEU A 83 -1.55 -16.18 4.45
C LEU A 83 -1.00 -15.28 5.56
N GLN A 84 0.33 -15.12 5.65
CA GLN A 84 0.96 -14.28 6.68
C GLN A 84 0.62 -12.79 6.52
N ILE A 85 0.53 -12.28 5.28
CA ILE A 85 0.08 -10.90 5.02
C ILE A 85 -1.40 -10.77 5.41
N GLU A 86 -2.24 -11.72 5.03
CA GLU A 86 -3.67 -11.72 5.36
C GLU A 86 -3.91 -11.70 6.87
N GLN A 87 -3.24 -12.57 7.62
CA GLN A 87 -3.31 -12.62 9.09
C GLN A 87 -2.82 -11.32 9.74
N ASN A 88 -1.71 -10.76 9.25
CA ASN A 88 -1.22 -9.46 9.71
C ASN A 88 -2.26 -8.35 9.50
N ILE A 89 -2.96 -8.36 8.35
CA ILE A 89 -4.01 -7.38 8.06
C ILE A 89 -5.19 -7.54 9.02
N TYR A 90 -5.70 -8.75 9.24
CA TYR A 90 -6.78 -8.96 10.20
C TYR A 90 -6.41 -8.46 11.60
N ARG A 91 -5.18 -8.77 12.06
CA ARG A 91 -4.70 -8.27 13.35
C ARG A 91 -4.64 -6.75 13.41
N MET A 92 -4.21 -6.10 12.34
CA MET A 92 -4.19 -4.64 12.25
C MET A 92 -5.60 -4.05 12.22
N VAL A 93 -6.55 -4.67 11.53
CA VAL A 93 -7.94 -4.21 11.47
C VAL A 93 -8.60 -4.32 12.84
N GLU A 94 -8.42 -5.42 13.56
CA GLU A 94 -8.92 -5.59 14.94
C GLU A 94 -8.44 -4.46 15.87
N LEU A 95 -7.15 -4.09 15.74
CA LEU A 95 -6.51 -3.11 16.61
C LEU A 95 -6.83 -1.66 16.21
N LEU A 96 -6.75 -1.34 14.92
CA LEU A 96 -6.86 0.02 14.40
C LEU A 96 -8.29 0.42 14.06
N LYS A 97 -9.18 -0.57 13.86
CA LYS A 97 -10.59 -0.40 13.50
C LYS A 97 -10.80 0.64 12.39
N PRO A 98 -10.13 0.48 11.23
CA PRO A 98 -10.30 1.42 10.13
C PRO A 98 -11.75 1.38 9.63
N ILE A 99 -12.21 2.53 9.13
CA ILE A 99 -13.50 2.68 8.46
C ILE A 99 -13.21 3.02 7.00
N GLY A 100 -13.63 2.15 6.08
CA GLY A 100 -13.42 2.30 4.64
C GLY A 100 -12.11 1.68 4.12
N PRO A 101 -11.73 2.03 2.88
CA PRO A 101 -10.58 1.45 2.20
C PRO A 101 -9.28 1.73 2.95
N THR A 102 -8.50 0.69 3.22
CA THR A 102 -7.22 0.81 3.91
C THR A 102 -6.17 -0.01 3.19
N ASN A 103 -5.10 0.67 2.77
CA ASN A 103 -4.00 0.07 2.04
C ASN A 103 -2.80 -0.18 2.95
N PHE A 104 -2.36 -1.42 3.03
CA PHE A 104 -1.16 -1.85 3.72
C PHE A 104 -0.05 -2.16 2.72
N GLN A 105 1.18 -1.77 3.04
CA GLN A 105 2.35 -2.06 2.22
C GLN A 105 3.33 -2.90 3.01
N PHE A 106 3.86 -3.95 2.39
CA PHE A 106 4.76 -4.90 3.03
C PHE A 106 6.03 -5.10 2.20
N ARG A 107 7.08 -5.56 2.86
CA ARG A 107 8.24 -6.18 2.24
C ARG A 107 8.54 -7.52 2.87
N CYS A 108 9.07 -8.44 2.07
CA CYS A 108 9.64 -9.68 2.58
C CYS A 108 11.13 -9.48 2.90
N ASP A 109 11.56 -9.84 4.10
CA ASP A 109 12.97 -9.88 4.54
C ASP A 109 13.19 -11.23 5.25
N ASN A 110 14.02 -12.12 4.69
CA ASN A 110 14.25 -13.48 5.22
C ASN A 110 12.96 -14.26 5.52
N ASP A 111 12.07 -14.33 4.52
CA ASP A 111 10.76 -15.01 4.61
C ASP A 111 9.77 -14.39 5.63
N GLU A 112 10.09 -13.25 6.23
CA GLU A 112 9.17 -12.48 7.08
C GLU A 112 8.57 -11.28 6.34
N TYR A 113 7.23 -11.14 6.41
CA TYR A 113 6.52 -10.02 5.80
C TYR A 113 6.36 -8.85 6.78
N LEU A 114 7.22 -7.86 6.63
CA LEU A 114 7.28 -6.67 7.48
C LEU A 114 6.40 -5.56 6.91
N LEU A 115 5.54 -4.99 7.76
CA LEU A 115 4.72 -3.82 7.42
C LEU A 115 5.60 -2.59 7.23
N LEU A 116 5.48 -1.94 6.07
CA LEU A 116 6.13 -0.67 5.78
C LEU A 116 5.25 0.53 6.11
N GLU A 117 4.01 0.54 5.60
CA GLU A 117 3.12 1.69 5.66
C GLU A 117 1.66 1.24 5.70
N THR A 118 0.86 1.96 6.48
CA THR A 118 -0.61 1.87 6.47
C THR A 118 -1.17 3.18 5.96
N ASN A 119 -2.05 3.11 4.97
CA ASN A 119 -2.67 4.27 4.33
C ASN A 119 -4.20 4.09 4.35
N PRO A 120 -4.92 4.67 5.34
CA PRO A 120 -6.37 4.54 5.48
C PRO A 120 -7.10 5.42 4.45
N ARG A 121 -6.95 5.07 3.17
CA ARG A 121 -7.52 5.75 2.01
C ARG A 121 -7.49 4.81 0.81
N ILE A 122 -8.22 5.21 -0.23
CA ILE A 122 -8.11 4.63 -1.58
C ILE A 122 -6.66 4.73 -2.07
N SER A 123 -6.18 3.64 -2.67
CA SER A 123 -4.81 3.52 -3.17
C SER A 123 -4.71 3.90 -4.64
N SER A 124 -3.55 4.35 -5.10
CA SER A 124 -3.29 4.51 -6.54
C SER A 124 -3.31 3.19 -7.32
N SER A 125 -3.30 2.05 -6.61
CA SER A 125 -3.49 0.71 -7.15
C SER A 125 -4.97 0.31 -7.32
N THR A 126 -5.95 1.13 -6.90
CA THR A 126 -7.38 0.80 -6.98
C THR A 126 -7.82 0.45 -8.39
N SER A 127 -7.38 1.18 -9.43
CA SER A 127 -7.76 0.85 -10.81
C SER A 127 -7.33 -0.56 -11.23
N LEU A 128 -6.17 -1.03 -10.76
CA LEU A 128 -5.72 -2.40 -11.00
C LEU A 128 -6.55 -3.41 -10.21
N ARG A 129 -6.86 -3.09 -8.95
CA ARG A 129 -7.68 -3.94 -8.07
C ARG A 129 -9.10 -4.10 -8.57
N THR A 130 -9.72 -3.02 -9.05
CA THR A 130 -11.04 -3.05 -9.69
C THR A 130 -11.04 -4.01 -10.87
N ALA A 131 -10.01 -4.00 -11.72
CA ALA A 131 -9.88 -4.96 -12.83
C ALA A 131 -9.76 -6.42 -12.36
N PHE A 132 -9.27 -6.66 -11.14
CA PHE A 132 -9.24 -7.97 -10.49
C PHE A 132 -10.49 -8.27 -9.64
N GLY A 133 -11.54 -7.45 -9.70
CA GLY A 133 -12.80 -7.66 -8.98
C GLY A 133 -12.85 -7.06 -7.58
N TYR A 134 -11.92 -6.16 -7.22
CA TYR A 134 -11.84 -5.53 -5.91
C TYR A 134 -11.99 -4.00 -6.04
N ASN A 135 -13.23 -3.52 -6.05
CA ASN A 135 -13.57 -2.13 -6.34
C ASN A 135 -13.79 -1.29 -5.06
N GLU A 136 -12.70 -0.77 -4.51
CA GLU A 136 -12.73 0.04 -3.26
C GLU A 136 -13.66 1.27 -3.36
N SER A 137 -13.79 1.86 -4.55
CA SER A 137 -14.65 3.03 -4.77
C SER A 137 -16.14 2.68 -4.70
N GLU A 138 -16.54 1.55 -5.28
CA GLU A 138 -17.92 1.04 -5.23
C GLU A 138 -18.30 0.62 -3.81
N MET A 139 -17.39 -0.06 -3.11
CA MET A 139 -17.55 -0.40 -1.70
C MET A 139 -17.80 0.85 -0.82
N CYS A 140 -17.15 1.99 -1.13
CA CYS A 140 -17.44 3.25 -0.45
C CYS A 140 -18.86 3.75 -0.71
N ILE A 141 -19.37 3.64 -1.94
CA ILE A 141 -20.74 4.07 -2.27
C ILE A 141 -21.74 3.22 -1.48
N GLU A 142 -21.60 1.90 -1.55
CA GLU A 142 -22.44 0.96 -0.83
C GLU A 142 -22.45 1.24 0.68
N TYR A 143 -21.26 1.43 1.27
CA TYR A 143 -21.14 1.62 2.72
C TYR A 143 -21.59 2.99 3.21
N PHE A 144 -21.07 4.07 2.61
CA PHE A 144 -21.27 5.42 3.14
C PHE A 144 -22.55 6.08 2.64
N ILE A 145 -23.00 5.74 1.42
CA ILE A 145 -24.17 6.37 0.80
C ILE A 145 -25.39 5.47 0.90
N GLU A 146 -25.25 4.18 0.56
CA GLU A 146 -26.38 3.25 0.61
C GLU A 146 -26.61 2.61 1.98
N HIS A 147 -25.69 2.83 2.92
CA HIS A 147 -25.72 2.25 4.27
C HIS A 147 -25.80 0.71 4.26
N LYS A 148 -25.18 0.07 3.27
CA LYS A 148 -25.08 -1.39 3.15
C LYS A 148 -23.64 -1.82 3.34
N ARG A 149 -23.41 -2.94 4.02
CA ARG A 149 -22.08 -3.57 3.99
C ARG A 149 -21.84 -4.13 2.59
N PRO A 150 -20.77 -3.72 1.90
CA PRO A 150 -20.34 -4.35 0.65
C PRO A 150 -20.21 -5.86 0.80
N ALA A 151 -20.54 -6.58 -0.26
CA ALA A 151 -20.31 -8.02 -0.31
C ALA A 151 -18.81 -8.35 -0.41
N GLU A 152 -18.46 -9.59 -0.10
CA GLU A 152 -17.10 -10.10 -0.32
C GLU A 152 -16.72 -10.01 -1.80
N ALA A 153 -15.51 -9.51 -2.06
CA ALA A 153 -15.01 -9.34 -3.42
C ALA A 153 -14.62 -10.69 -4.04
N ILE A 154 -15.06 -10.94 -5.28
CA ILE A 154 -14.62 -12.09 -6.06
C ILE A 154 -13.29 -11.75 -6.75
N ILE A 155 -12.19 -12.04 -6.06
CA ILE A 155 -10.84 -11.71 -6.52
C ILE A 155 -10.39 -12.67 -7.64
N ARG A 156 -10.07 -12.10 -8.81
CA ARG A 156 -9.55 -12.85 -9.96
C ARG A 156 -8.02 -12.89 -9.92
N LYS A 157 -7.43 -14.06 -10.15
CA LYS A 157 -5.97 -14.22 -10.25
C LYS A 157 -5.46 -13.68 -11.58
N GLY A 158 -4.26 -13.11 -11.58
CA GLY A 158 -3.62 -12.63 -12.79
C GLY A 158 -2.48 -11.66 -12.52
N SER A 159 -1.97 -11.07 -13.60
CA SER A 159 -0.98 -10.00 -13.55
C SER A 159 -1.44 -8.80 -14.36
N ALA A 160 -1.05 -7.60 -13.93
CA ALA A 160 -1.31 -6.36 -14.62
C ALA A 160 -0.01 -5.59 -14.84
N VAL A 161 0.03 -4.85 -15.94
CA VAL A 161 1.07 -3.89 -16.27
C VAL A 161 0.38 -2.56 -16.55
N ARG A 162 0.86 -1.49 -15.93
CA ARG A 162 0.43 -0.13 -16.24
C ARG A 162 1.35 0.43 -17.31
N TYR A 163 0.76 0.93 -18.38
CA TYR A 163 1.46 1.68 -19.43
C TYR A 163 0.87 3.10 -19.51
N ILE A 164 1.69 4.05 -19.95
CA ILE A 164 1.27 5.40 -20.28
C ILE A 164 0.91 5.40 -21.76
N ALA A 165 -0.21 6.04 -22.11
CA ALA A 165 -0.65 6.18 -23.48
C ALA A 165 -0.80 7.66 -23.83
N ASP A 166 -0.34 8.04 -25.03
CA ASP A 166 -0.52 9.39 -25.53
C ASP A 166 -1.94 9.56 -26.06
N TYR A 167 -2.56 10.71 -25.73
CA TYR A 167 -3.79 11.15 -26.36
C TYR A 167 -3.46 12.26 -27.35
N VAL A 168 -3.60 11.98 -28.64
CA VAL A 168 -3.35 12.95 -29.71
C VAL A 168 -4.69 13.33 -30.34
N LYS A 169 -4.99 14.63 -30.32
CA LYS A 169 -6.10 15.22 -31.07
C LYS A 169 -5.51 16.05 -32.21
N LEU A 170 -5.78 15.67 -33.44
CA LEU A 170 -5.42 16.43 -34.63
C LEU A 170 -6.57 17.37 -35.00
N GLU A 171 -6.24 18.54 -35.55
CA GLU A 171 -7.18 19.52 -36.09
C GLU A 171 -7.59 19.19 -37.53
#